data_AF-A0A914Z1B4-F1
#
_entry.id   AF-A0A914Z1B4-F1
#
_cell.length_a   1.000
_cell.length_b   1.000
_cell.length_c   1.000
_cell.angle_alpha   90.00
_cell.angle_beta   90.00
_cell.angle_gamma   90.00
#
_symmetry.space_group_name_H-M   'P 1'
#
loop_
_entity.id
_entity.type
_entity.pdbx_description
1 polymer ?
#
loop_
_entity_poly.entity_id
_entity_poly.type
_entity_poly.pdbx_seq_one_letter_code
_entity_poly.pdbx_strand_id
1 'polypeptide(L)'
;MFLSQHALIKFTDKNISDFWFGANDLDSPQKWTWMDGTIFDFENWDKGQPADDDGNGCGAVQMHGGKWSAADCFLQKPYVCVFDTLNVTTAAALTTTTTSTTTTTTITTTTTPRPKPKSCPISWTYYNETGFCYIVFENEDWITAENRCKLQFIALKKRCFLQV
;
A
#
# COMPACT_ATOMS: atom_id res chain seq x y z
N MET A 1 -6.18 11.81 3.64
CA MET A 1 -5.67 12.09 5.00
C MET A 1 -6.29 11.10 5.98
N PHE A 2 -6.03 9.79 5.85
CA PHE A 2 -6.84 8.80 6.59
C PHE A 2 -6.07 7.64 7.21
N LEU A 3 -4.90 7.26 6.69
CA LEU A 3 -4.17 6.13 7.27
C LEU A 3 -3.28 6.46 8.47
N SER A 4 -2.74 7.67 8.54
CA SER A 4 -1.93 8.10 9.68
C SER A 4 -2.72 8.09 11.00
N GLN A 5 -3.97 8.59 11.03
CA GLN A 5 -4.73 8.72 12.28
C GLN A 5 -5.14 7.38 12.93
N HIS A 6 -5.26 6.28 12.16
CA HIS A 6 -5.78 5.01 12.67
C HIS A 6 -4.71 3.94 12.87
N ALA A 7 -3.65 3.91 12.03
CA ALA A 7 -2.40 3.27 12.40
C ALA A 7 -1.90 3.85 13.73
N LEU A 8 -2.03 5.19 13.91
CA LEU A 8 -1.80 5.86 15.19
C LEU A 8 -2.51 5.14 16.33
N ILE A 9 -3.82 4.88 16.28
CA ILE A 9 -4.56 4.31 17.42
C ILE A 9 -4.00 2.95 17.88
N LYS A 10 -3.44 2.13 16.97
CA LYS A 10 -2.79 0.86 17.33
C LYS A 10 -1.34 1.04 17.80
N PHE A 11 -0.68 2.13 17.41
CA PHE A 11 0.73 2.41 17.70
C PHE A 11 0.94 3.49 18.78
N THR A 12 -0.12 4.17 19.23
CA THR A 12 -0.08 5.33 20.15
C THR A 12 0.57 4.97 21.49
N ASP A 13 0.41 3.73 21.94
CA ASP A 13 0.94 3.27 23.24
C ASP A 13 2.39 2.77 23.18
N LYS A 14 3.05 2.80 22.00
CA LYS A 14 4.35 2.11 21.78
C LYS A 14 5.53 3.02 21.44
N ASN A 15 5.40 4.35 21.57
CA ASN A 15 6.46 5.30 21.24
C ASN A 15 7.02 5.11 19.81
N ILE A 16 6.13 4.80 18.86
CA ILE A 16 6.49 4.57 17.46
C ILE A 16 6.54 5.91 16.73
N SER A 17 7.65 6.19 16.04
CA SER A 17 7.84 7.41 15.23
C SER A 17 7.25 7.31 13.84
N ASP A 18 7.32 6.12 13.24
CA ASP A 18 6.96 5.85 11.85
C ASP A 18 6.76 4.34 11.62
N PHE A 19 6.17 4.00 10.48
CA PHE A 19 5.88 2.62 10.10
C PHE A 19 6.07 2.39 8.60
N TRP A 20 6.38 1.17 8.19
CA TRP A 20 6.52 0.84 6.78
C TRP A 20 5.19 0.92 6.03
N PHE A 21 5.26 1.46 4.82
CA PHE A 21 4.25 1.30 3.80
C PHE A 21 4.88 0.76 2.50
N GLY A 22 4.10 0.52 1.46
CA GLY A 22 4.42 -0.36 0.33
C GLY A 22 5.09 0.34 -0.82
N ALA A 23 5.52 1.59 -0.61
CA ALA A 23 6.31 2.31 -1.59
C ALA A 23 7.79 1.97 -1.41
N ASN A 24 8.50 1.79 -2.52
CA ASN A 24 9.95 1.63 -2.56
C ASN A 24 10.49 2.08 -3.92
N ASP A 25 11.80 2.31 -4.01
CA ASP A 25 12.51 2.56 -5.28
C ASP A 25 13.63 1.54 -5.55
N LEU A 26 13.50 0.32 -5.00
CA LEU A 26 14.51 -0.75 -5.05
C LEU A 26 14.87 -1.19 -6.48
N ASP A 27 13.92 -1.12 -7.40
CA ASP A 27 14.12 -1.53 -8.80
C ASP A 27 14.85 -0.46 -9.63
N SER A 28 14.66 0.82 -9.29
CA SER A 28 15.24 1.95 -10.01
C SER A 28 15.31 3.14 -9.07
N PRO A 29 16.52 3.63 -8.72
CA PRO A 29 16.70 4.79 -7.86
C PRO A 29 15.81 5.96 -8.30
N GLN A 30 15.17 6.61 -7.33
CA GLN A 30 14.24 7.73 -7.49
C GLN A 30 12.94 7.42 -8.24
N LYS A 31 12.70 6.17 -8.66
CA LYS A 31 11.43 5.75 -9.27
C LYS A 31 10.64 4.91 -8.29
N TRP A 32 9.83 5.60 -7.50
CA TRP A 32 8.98 4.98 -6.50
C TRP A 32 7.85 4.19 -7.15
N THR A 33 7.63 2.99 -6.62
CA THR A 33 6.58 2.07 -7.06
C THR A 33 5.83 1.54 -5.86
N TRP A 34 4.56 1.19 -6.08
CA TRP A 34 3.80 0.41 -5.12
C TRP A 34 4.15 -1.07 -5.28
N MET A 35 4.30 -1.77 -4.15
CA MET A 35 4.53 -3.23 -4.10
C MET A 35 3.46 -4.08 -4.83
N ASP A 36 2.35 -3.46 -5.21
CA ASP A 36 1.22 -4.11 -5.87
C ASP A 36 1.16 -3.91 -7.38
N GLY A 37 2.11 -3.14 -7.92
CA GLY A 37 2.21 -2.81 -9.33
C GLY A 37 1.14 -1.83 -9.83
N THR A 38 0.36 -1.21 -8.96
CA THR A 38 -0.51 -0.09 -9.35
C THR A 38 0.33 1.15 -9.65
N ILE A 39 -0.30 2.12 -10.33
CA ILE A 39 0.37 3.34 -10.75
C ILE A 39 0.72 4.17 -9.50
N PHE A 40 1.97 4.62 -9.42
CA PHE A 40 2.42 5.54 -8.38
C PHE A 40 2.05 6.99 -8.79
N ASP A 41 0.79 7.38 -8.57
CA ASP A 41 0.21 8.68 -8.99
C ASP A 41 -0.17 9.60 -7.83
N PHE A 42 0.05 9.16 -6.59
CA PHE A 42 -0.19 9.95 -5.38
C PHE A 42 1.05 10.00 -4.51
N GLU A 43 1.38 11.21 -4.05
CA GLU A 43 2.56 11.46 -3.22
C GLU A 43 2.19 12.33 -2.01
N ASN A 44 2.73 11.95 -0.83
CA ASN A 44 2.60 12.74 0.39
C ASN A 44 3.93 12.81 1.16
N TRP A 45 5.03 12.97 0.43
CA TRP A 45 6.37 13.17 0.97
C TRP A 45 6.44 14.33 1.97
N ASP A 46 7.27 14.15 2.98
CA ASP A 46 7.70 15.23 3.86
C ASP A 46 8.63 16.21 3.13
N LYS A 47 8.85 17.37 3.72
CA LYS A 47 9.74 18.37 3.13
C LYS A 47 11.16 17.81 3.00
N GLY A 48 11.68 17.80 1.77
CA GLY A 48 13.03 17.28 1.47
C GLY A 48 13.08 15.76 1.29
N GLN A 49 11.92 15.11 1.14
CA GLN A 49 11.79 13.69 0.83
C GLN A 49 11.16 13.50 -0.58
N PRO A 50 11.44 12.37 -1.26
CA PRO A 50 12.51 11.42 -0.93
C PRO A 50 13.86 12.13 -1.00
N ALA A 51 14.76 11.84 -0.07
CA ALA A 51 16.12 12.38 -0.15
C ALA A 51 16.80 11.80 -1.40
N ASP A 52 17.72 12.56 -2.01
CA ASP A 52 18.63 12.03 -3.03
C ASP A 52 19.60 11.06 -2.33
N ASP A 53 19.14 9.83 -2.08
CA ASP A 53 20.00 8.70 -1.81
C ASP A 53 20.41 8.07 -3.15
N ASP A 54 21.48 7.26 -3.14
CA ASP A 54 21.94 6.50 -4.31
C ASP A 54 20.93 5.38 -4.71
N GLY A 55 19.66 5.51 -4.31
CA GLY A 55 18.58 4.54 -4.39
C GLY A 55 18.55 3.54 -3.23
N ASN A 56 17.54 2.67 -3.26
CA ASN A 56 17.21 1.66 -2.24
C ASN A 56 16.50 2.23 -1.00
N GLY A 57 15.69 3.26 -1.21
CA GLY A 57 14.77 3.81 -0.24
C GLY A 57 13.52 2.93 -0.09
N CYS A 58 13.17 2.68 1.16
CA CYS A 58 11.90 2.09 1.54
C CYS A 58 11.01 3.13 2.21
N GLY A 59 9.74 3.15 1.83
CA GLY A 59 8.81 4.18 2.25
C GLY A 59 8.36 3.96 3.69
N ALA A 60 8.51 4.98 4.54
CA ALA A 60 7.93 5.05 5.87
C ALA A 60 6.92 6.19 5.99
N VAL A 61 5.84 5.97 6.75
CA VAL A 61 4.86 7.00 7.11
C VAL A 61 5.16 7.48 8.53
N GLN A 62 5.43 8.78 8.68
CA GLN A 62 5.62 9.42 9.98
C GLN A 62 4.29 9.46 10.74
N MET A 63 4.30 9.06 12.00
CA MET A 63 3.13 9.13 12.87
C MET A 63 2.67 10.59 13.04
N HIS A 64 3.61 11.50 13.23
CA HIS A 64 3.29 12.92 13.31
C HIS A 64 3.03 13.48 11.91
N GLY A 65 1.78 13.84 11.62
CA GLY A 65 1.39 14.51 10.37
C GLY A 65 1.16 13.57 9.18
N GLY A 66 1.53 12.29 9.25
CA GLY A 66 1.26 11.30 8.20
C GLY A 66 2.09 11.51 6.93
N LYS A 67 3.17 12.29 7.00
CA LYS A 67 4.07 12.55 5.88
C LYS A 67 4.99 11.37 5.63
N TRP A 68 5.46 11.24 4.39
CA TRP A 68 6.28 10.10 3.99
C TRP A 68 7.77 10.47 3.99
N SER A 69 8.60 9.50 4.30
CA SER A 69 10.06 9.60 4.19
C SER A 69 10.62 8.35 3.54
N ALA A 70 11.69 8.51 2.77
CA ALA A 70 12.57 7.42 2.39
C ALA A 70 13.42 7.04 3.60
N ALA A 71 13.52 5.76 3.89
CA ALA A 71 14.35 5.23 4.97
C ALA A 71 15.06 3.95 4.53
N ASP A 72 16.17 3.64 5.21
CA ASP A 72 16.93 2.42 5.00
C ASP A 72 16.03 1.19 5.23
N CYS A 73 15.86 0.39 4.19
CA CYS A 73 15.00 -0.79 4.14
C CYS A 73 15.30 -1.82 5.24
N PHE A 74 16.53 -1.86 5.78
CA PHE A 74 16.93 -2.81 6.82
C PHE A 74 16.53 -2.38 8.23
N LEU A 75 16.04 -1.14 8.40
CA LEU A 75 15.51 -0.68 9.69
C LEU A 75 14.31 -1.52 10.11
N GLN A 76 14.26 -1.84 11.40
CA GLN A 76 13.15 -2.57 11.97
C GLN A 76 12.04 -1.58 12.30
N LYS A 77 10.89 -1.70 11.61
CA LYS A 77 9.73 -0.86 11.87
C LYS A 77 8.45 -1.69 11.94
N PRO A 78 7.43 -1.22 12.67
CA PRO A 78 6.09 -1.75 12.49
C PRO A 78 5.58 -1.49 11.06
N TYR A 79 4.58 -2.25 10.64
CA TYR A 79 4.02 -2.14 9.29
C TYR A 79 2.54 -2.53 9.28
N VAL A 80 1.83 -2.10 8.24
CA VAL A 80 0.38 -2.26 8.12
C VAL A 80 0.04 -2.98 6.82
N CYS A 81 -0.51 -4.19 6.92
CA CYS A 81 -1.08 -4.86 5.76
C CYS A 81 -2.56 -4.42 5.59
N VAL A 82 -2.98 -4.12 4.36
CA VAL A 82 -4.31 -3.65 3.98
C VAL A 82 -4.90 -4.53 2.87
N PHE A 83 -6.06 -5.19 3.01
CA PHE A 83 -6.70 -5.80 1.82
C PHE A 83 -7.95 -5.05 1.39
N ASP A 84 -8.14 -5.03 0.06
CA ASP A 84 -9.43 -4.68 -0.52
C ASP A 84 -10.42 -5.80 -0.23
N THR A 85 -11.50 -5.44 0.43
CA THR A 85 -12.54 -6.37 0.84
C THR A 85 -13.31 -6.94 -0.36
N LEU A 86 -13.15 -6.33 -1.54
CA LEU A 86 -13.78 -6.75 -2.78
C LEU A 86 -13.20 -8.06 -3.32
N ASN A 87 -14.04 -9.08 -3.42
CA ASN A 87 -13.77 -10.23 -4.27
C ASN A 87 -13.88 -9.78 -5.73
N VAL A 88 -12.80 -9.29 -6.32
CA VAL A 88 -12.73 -9.09 -7.77
C VAL A 88 -12.49 -10.45 -8.44
N THR A 89 -13.50 -11.30 -8.50
CA THR A 89 -13.66 -12.19 -9.66
C THR A 89 -14.27 -11.37 -10.77
N THR A 90 -13.49 -10.45 -11.29
CA THR A 90 -13.73 -9.89 -12.62
C THR A 90 -12.41 -10.11 -13.33
N ALA A 91 -12.27 -11.28 -13.95
CA ALA A 91 -11.39 -11.39 -15.09
C ALA A 91 -11.81 -10.25 -16.01
N ALA A 92 -10.98 -9.20 -16.10
CA ALA A 92 -11.10 -8.26 -17.18
C ALA A 92 -11.07 -9.13 -18.44
N ALA A 93 -12.20 -9.25 -19.13
CA ALA A 93 -12.24 -9.90 -20.43
C ALA A 93 -11.40 -9.01 -21.34
N LEU A 94 -10.10 -9.31 -21.37
CA LEU A 94 -9.13 -8.71 -22.27
C LEU A 94 -9.56 -9.16 -23.66
N THR A 95 -10.32 -8.31 -24.35
CA THR A 95 -10.69 -8.58 -25.74
C THR A 95 -9.58 -7.99 -26.59
N THR A 96 -8.54 -8.78 -26.81
CA THR A 96 -7.36 -8.39 -27.61
C THR A 96 -7.77 -8.35 -29.08
N THR A 97 -7.92 -7.13 -29.62
CA THR A 97 -8.00 -6.92 -31.07
C THR A 97 -6.66 -6.32 -31.52
N THR A 98 -5.85 -7.12 -32.21
CA THR A 98 -4.51 -6.75 -32.66
C THR A 98 -4.60 -5.83 -33.89
N THR A 99 -4.18 -4.58 -33.77
CA THR A 99 -3.89 -3.72 -34.94
C THR A 99 -2.74 -2.78 -34.60
N SER A 100 -1.77 -2.71 -35.50
CA SER A 100 -0.45 -2.09 -35.32
C SER A 100 -0.48 -0.56 -35.41
N THR A 101 -0.91 0.13 -34.34
CA THR A 101 -0.75 1.60 -34.22
C THR A 101 -0.71 2.02 -32.75
N THR A 102 0.06 3.06 -32.42
CA THR A 102 0.30 3.64 -31.08
C THR A 102 -0.91 3.59 -30.16
N THR A 103 -0.82 2.80 -29.09
CA THR A 103 -1.88 2.60 -28.09
C THR A 103 -1.95 3.77 -27.13
N THR A 104 -3.01 4.58 -27.22
CA THR A 104 -3.42 5.48 -26.13
C THR A 104 -4.56 4.80 -25.36
N THR A 105 -4.28 4.34 -24.14
CA THR A 105 -5.25 3.66 -23.27
C THR A 105 -6.11 4.69 -22.56
N THR A 106 -7.34 4.93 -23.05
CA THR A 106 -8.33 5.75 -22.33
C THR A 106 -9.16 4.83 -21.42
N ILE A 107 -8.96 4.95 -20.11
CA ILE A 107 -9.70 4.20 -19.09
C ILE A 107 -11.02 4.93 -18.80
N THR A 108 -12.13 4.44 -19.33
CA THR A 108 -13.47 4.99 -19.04
C THR A 108 -14.04 4.30 -17.80
N THR A 109 -14.07 5.00 -16.66
CA THR A 109 -14.58 4.49 -15.38
C THR A 109 -16.09 4.75 -15.25
N THR A 110 -16.92 3.75 -15.56
CA THR A 110 -18.37 3.79 -15.29
C THR A 110 -18.62 3.42 -13.82
N THR A 111 -19.11 4.36 -13.02
CA THR A 111 -19.30 4.22 -11.56
C THR A 111 -20.69 3.68 -11.19
N THR A 112 -20.86 2.36 -11.21
CA THR A 112 -22.01 1.69 -10.57
C THR A 112 -21.82 1.67 -9.04
N PRO A 113 -22.86 1.83 -8.19
CA PRO A 113 -22.70 1.80 -6.73
C PRO A 113 -22.20 0.42 -6.26
N ARG A 114 -20.98 0.42 -5.73
CA ARG A 114 -20.21 -0.75 -5.29
C ARG A 114 -20.90 -1.48 -4.11
N PRO A 115 -21.16 -2.80 -4.17
CA PRO A 115 -21.70 -3.54 -3.03
C PRO A 115 -20.64 -3.66 -1.93
N LYS A 116 -20.97 -3.18 -0.72
CA LYS A 116 -20.10 -3.24 0.47
C LYS A 116 -19.83 -4.69 0.90
N PRO A 117 -18.57 -5.15 0.96
CA PRO A 117 -18.24 -6.39 1.63
C PRO A 117 -18.41 -6.20 3.14
N LYS A 118 -19.19 -7.08 3.79
CA LYS A 118 -19.68 -6.87 5.16
C LYS A 118 -18.70 -7.28 6.27
N SER A 119 -17.55 -7.90 5.97
CA SER A 119 -16.68 -8.46 7.00
C SER A 119 -15.23 -8.66 6.57
N CYS A 120 -14.30 -8.44 7.51
CA CYS A 120 -12.90 -8.84 7.38
C CYS A 120 -12.69 -10.29 7.86
N PRO A 121 -11.71 -11.04 7.33
CA PRO A 121 -11.08 -12.17 8.00
C PRO A 121 -10.75 -11.94 9.48
N ILE A 122 -10.64 -13.06 10.20
CA ILE A 122 -10.31 -13.11 11.63
C ILE A 122 -8.99 -12.36 11.89
N SER A 123 -8.96 -11.55 12.95
CA SER A 123 -7.83 -10.69 13.36
C SER A 123 -7.59 -9.44 12.52
N TRP A 124 -8.41 -9.18 11.49
CA TRP A 124 -8.36 -7.94 10.72
C TRP A 124 -9.46 -6.98 11.16
N THR A 125 -9.18 -5.68 11.06
CA THR A 125 -10.11 -4.61 11.48
C THR A 125 -10.68 -3.91 10.25
N TYR A 126 -12.01 -3.83 10.14
CA TYR A 126 -12.68 -3.09 9.06
C TYR A 126 -12.67 -1.60 9.35
N TYR A 127 -12.44 -0.79 8.32
CA TYR A 127 -12.49 0.66 8.43
C TYR A 127 -13.46 1.27 7.43
N ASN A 128 -14.47 1.98 7.95
CA ASN A 128 -15.59 2.50 7.16
C ASN A 128 -15.18 3.61 6.18
N GLU A 129 -14.20 4.45 6.54
CA GLU A 129 -13.82 5.61 5.73
C GLU A 129 -13.03 5.22 4.48
N THR A 130 -12.21 4.16 4.56
CA THR A 130 -11.46 3.65 3.41
C THR A 130 -12.14 2.46 2.74
N GLY A 131 -13.04 1.76 3.44
CA GLY A 131 -13.67 0.53 2.93
C GLY A 131 -12.75 -0.68 2.92
N PHE A 132 -11.58 -0.60 3.56
CA PHE A 132 -10.57 -1.65 3.59
C PHE A 132 -10.48 -2.34 4.96
N CYS A 133 -9.76 -3.45 4.98
CA CYS A 133 -9.43 -4.18 6.21
C CYS A 133 -7.93 -4.11 6.48
N TYR A 134 -7.60 -3.93 7.76
CA TYR A 134 -6.24 -3.66 8.21
C TYR A 134 -5.80 -4.63 9.29
N ILE A 135 -4.51 -4.98 9.26
CA ILE A 135 -3.82 -5.66 10.36
C ILE A 135 -2.44 -5.02 10.51
N VAL A 136 -2.00 -4.92 11.76
CA VAL A 136 -0.71 -4.33 12.11
C VAL A 136 0.23 -5.42 12.60
N PHE A 137 1.50 -5.26 12.26
CA PHE A 137 2.58 -6.11 12.71
C PHE A 137 3.73 -5.23 13.21
N GLU A 138 4.64 -5.83 13.97
CA GLU A 138 5.70 -5.12 14.65
C GLU A 138 7.07 -5.61 14.21
N ASN A 139 8.00 -4.67 14.10
CA ASN A 139 9.45 -4.89 14.13
C ASN A 139 9.97 -5.88 13.08
N GLU A 140 9.87 -5.50 11.81
CA GLU A 140 10.48 -6.20 10.68
C GLU A 140 11.19 -5.20 9.75
N ASP A 141 12.15 -5.68 8.95
CA ASP A 141 12.66 -4.93 7.80
C ASP A 141 11.60 -4.83 6.70
N TRP A 142 11.78 -3.90 5.76
CA TRP A 142 10.78 -3.62 4.73
C TRP A 142 10.53 -4.83 3.82
N ILE A 143 11.57 -5.57 3.43
CA ILE A 143 11.48 -6.71 2.52
C ILE A 143 10.71 -7.85 3.21
N THR A 144 10.98 -8.10 4.48
CA THR A 144 10.25 -9.08 5.29
C THR A 144 8.80 -8.65 5.51
N ALA A 145 8.54 -7.38 5.79
CA ALA A 145 7.19 -6.83 5.91
C ALA A 145 6.39 -7.00 4.61
N GLU A 146 7.00 -6.67 3.47
CA GLU A 146 6.41 -6.83 2.14
C GLU A 146 6.05 -8.29 1.87
N ASN A 147 6.99 -9.21 2.10
CA ASN A 147 6.78 -10.64 1.94
C ASN A 147 5.68 -11.18 2.86
N ARG A 148 5.62 -10.73 4.11
CA ARG A 148 4.56 -11.13 5.05
C ARG A 148 3.20 -10.64 4.62
N CYS A 149 3.07 -9.41 4.13
CA CYS A 149 1.81 -8.96 3.52
C CYS A 149 1.49 -9.82 2.30
N LYS A 150 2.45 -10.05 1.39
CA LYS A 150 2.26 -10.91 0.19
C LYS A 150 1.79 -12.32 0.52
N LEU A 151 2.30 -12.94 1.59
CA LEU A 151 1.84 -14.26 2.05
C LEU A 151 0.37 -14.25 2.49
N GLN A 152 -0.11 -13.15 3.08
CA GLN A 152 -1.54 -12.99 3.34
C GLN A 152 -2.36 -12.94 2.03
N PHE A 153 -1.80 -12.50 0.90
CA PHE A 153 -2.50 -12.48 -0.41
C PHE A 153 -2.73 -13.89 -0.92
N ILE A 154 -1.70 -14.73 -0.82
CA ILE A 154 -1.78 -16.13 -1.25
C ILE A 154 -2.79 -16.88 -0.38
N ALA A 155 -2.77 -16.65 0.94
CA ALA A 155 -3.70 -17.28 1.87
C ALA A 155 -5.16 -16.83 1.68
N LEU A 156 -5.40 -15.56 1.33
CA LEU A 156 -6.75 -15.00 1.25
C LEU A 156 -7.31 -14.87 -0.18
N LYS A 157 -6.50 -15.13 -1.23
CA LYS A 157 -6.83 -14.83 -2.64
C LYS A 157 -7.35 -13.40 -2.87
N LYS A 158 -6.88 -12.46 -2.06
CA LYS A 158 -7.26 -11.04 -2.11
C LYS A 158 -6.02 -10.21 -2.32
N ARG A 159 -6.18 -9.05 -2.96
CA ARG A 159 -5.11 -8.08 -3.07
C ARG A 159 -4.93 -7.43 -1.70
N CYS A 160 -3.75 -7.56 -1.10
CA CYS A 160 -3.37 -6.67 -0.02
C CYS A 160 -2.16 -5.83 -0.40
N PHE A 161 -2.08 -4.69 0.23
CA PHE A 161 -1.21 -3.60 -0.10
C PHE A 161 -0.75 -2.97 1.20
N LEU A 162 0.31 -2.19 1.10
CA LEU A 162 0.70 -1.23 2.10
C LEU A 162 0.50 0.17 1.48
N GLN A 163 -0.73 0.54 1.12
CA GLN A 163 -1.03 1.86 0.54
C GLN A 163 -1.64 2.79 1.59
N VAL A 164 -1.40 4.11 1.47
CA VAL A 164 -1.77 5.20 2.40
C VAL A 164 -2.99 6.00 1.94
#